data_AF-A0A0Q5E6G3-F1
#
_entry.id   AF-A0A0Q5E6G3-F1
#
_cell.length_a   1.000
_cell.length_b   1.000
_cell.length_c   1.000
_cell.angle_alpha   90.00
_cell.angle_beta   90.00
_cell.angle_gamma   90.00
#
_symmetry.space_group_name_H-M   'P 1'
#
loop_
_entity.id
_entity.type
_entity.pdbx_description
1 polymer ?
#
loop_
_entity_poly.entity_id
_entity_poly.type
_entity_poly.pdbx_seq_one_letter_code
_entity_poly.pdbx_strand_id
1 'polypeptide(L)'
;MFLSEAEAEAALRDLRHRRDALDRAIAEHQLYLELGRRLGGPSRAADVPPGRPEVPEPASIPVPGAGQGQGLDPLPDAARAGEDLVAARRHGRALVAAAVNLLHEAGRPLHAGEILEGLTALGFAVPGHDPVAALNTRLWKRSGPGGPLKRLGEAVYAPAEEDEDLG
;
A
#
# COMPACT_ATOMS: atom_id res chain seq x y z
N MET A 1 34.10 -17.90 -13.75
CA MET A 1 34.90 -16.90 -14.47
C MET A 1 34.42 -15.54 -14.01
N PHE A 2 35.29 -14.72 -13.42
CA PHE A 2 34.92 -13.36 -13.02
C PHE A 2 34.96 -12.44 -14.25
N LEU A 3 34.02 -11.49 -14.33
CA LEU A 3 34.04 -10.45 -15.36
C LEU A 3 35.35 -9.66 -15.25
N SER A 4 35.97 -9.39 -16.39
CA SER A 4 37.05 -8.42 -16.45
C SER A 4 36.53 -7.02 -16.12
N GLU A 5 37.43 -6.13 -15.68
CA GLU A 5 37.10 -4.74 -15.35
C GLU A 5 36.41 -4.02 -16.53
N ALA A 6 36.91 -4.22 -17.76
CA ALA A 6 36.33 -3.64 -18.96
C ALA A 6 34.90 -4.15 -19.24
N GLU A 7 34.62 -5.42 -19.00
CA GLU A 7 33.28 -6.00 -19.16
C GLU A 7 32.33 -5.48 -18.07
N ALA A 8 32.81 -5.32 -16.84
CA ALA A 8 32.03 -4.73 -15.74
C ALA A 8 31.69 -3.25 -16.02
N GLU A 9 32.64 -2.46 -16.55
CA GLU A 9 32.41 -1.08 -16.97
C GLU A 9 31.43 -0.96 -18.14
N ALA A 10 31.50 -1.88 -19.11
CA ALA A 10 30.54 -1.95 -20.21
C ALA A 10 29.13 -2.25 -19.69
N ALA A 11 28.99 -3.27 -18.84
CA ALA A 11 27.72 -3.62 -18.21
C ALA A 11 27.13 -2.45 -17.40
N LEU A 12 27.99 -1.71 -16.67
CA LEU A 12 27.55 -0.55 -15.90
C LEU A 12 27.05 0.59 -16.79
N ARG A 13 27.69 0.83 -17.94
CA ARG A 13 27.22 1.81 -18.93
C ARG A 13 25.86 1.40 -19.51
N ASP A 14 25.70 0.14 -19.86
CA ASP A 14 24.43 -0.38 -20.40
C ASP A 14 23.30 -0.26 -19.37
N LEU A 15 23.56 -0.59 -18.11
CA LEU A 15 22.60 -0.42 -17.02
C LEU A 15 22.19 1.04 -16.83
N ARG A 16 23.15 1.98 -16.88
CA ARG A 16 22.87 3.42 -16.81
C ARG A 16 22.01 3.88 -17.97
N HIS A 17 22.32 3.47 -19.20
CA HIS A 17 21.49 3.77 -20.36
C HIS A 17 20.07 3.21 -20.24
N ARG A 18 19.93 1.98 -19.72
CA ARG A 18 18.63 1.36 -19.50
C ARG A 18 17.82 2.13 -18.45
N ARG A 19 18.45 2.56 -17.36
CA ARG A 19 17.81 3.40 -16.34
C ARG A 19 17.31 4.71 -16.97
N ASP A 20 18.15 5.41 -17.71
CA ASP A 20 17.78 6.69 -18.32
C ASP A 20 16.66 6.53 -19.38
N ALA A 21 16.54 5.35 -20.01
CA ALA A 21 15.41 5.02 -20.88
C ALA A 21 14.10 4.80 -20.09
N LEU A 22 14.18 4.09 -18.96
CA LEU A 22 13.03 3.89 -18.07
C LEU A 22 12.54 5.20 -17.47
N ASP A 23 13.43 6.08 -17.02
CA ASP A 23 13.07 7.37 -16.44
C ASP A 23 12.31 8.25 -17.44
N ARG A 24 12.72 8.23 -18.72
CA ARG A 24 11.99 8.93 -19.79
C ARG A 24 10.60 8.34 -20.02
N ALA A 25 10.48 7.01 -20.06
CA ALA A 25 9.19 6.35 -20.23
C ALA A 25 8.24 6.66 -19.06
N ILE A 26 8.75 6.68 -17.83
CA ILE A 26 7.97 7.05 -16.63
C ILE A 26 7.46 8.48 -16.76
N ALA A 27 8.33 9.43 -17.10
CA ALA A 27 7.96 10.83 -17.26
C ALA A 27 6.87 11.02 -18.33
N GLU A 28 6.99 10.31 -19.46
CA GLU A 28 5.98 10.33 -20.52
C GLU A 28 4.61 9.83 -20.03
N HIS A 29 4.57 8.71 -19.31
CA HIS A 29 3.30 8.18 -18.78
C HIS A 29 2.70 9.09 -17.70
N GLN A 30 3.52 9.74 -16.88
CA GLN A 30 3.05 10.74 -15.92
C GLN A 30 2.37 11.91 -16.64
N LEU A 31 2.96 12.41 -17.74
CA LEU A 31 2.34 13.45 -18.56
C LEU A 31 0.98 13.01 -19.13
N TYR A 32 0.87 11.78 -19.63
CA TYR A 32 -0.42 11.25 -20.11
C TYR A 32 -1.48 11.18 -19.00
N LEU A 33 -1.09 10.74 -17.79
CA LEU A 33 -2.01 10.70 -16.65
C LEU A 33 -2.45 12.09 -16.20
N GLU A 34 -1.54 13.06 -16.17
CA GLU A 34 -1.86 14.45 -15.89
C GLU A 34 -2.83 15.04 -16.91
N LEU A 35 -2.60 14.78 -18.20
CA LEU A 35 -3.52 15.18 -19.26
C LEU A 35 -4.91 14.56 -19.07
N GLY A 36 -4.98 13.26 -18.76
CA GLY A 36 -6.24 12.58 -18.47
C GLY A 36 -7.00 13.20 -17.29
N ARG A 37 -6.30 13.63 -16.23
CA ARG A 37 -6.90 14.34 -15.10
C ARG A 37 -7.43 15.73 -15.49
N ARG A 38 -6.71 16.45 -16.35
CA ARG A 38 -7.11 17.78 -16.84
C ARG A 38 -8.31 17.71 -17.79
N LEU A 39 -8.36 16.70 -18.66
CA LEU A 39 -9.47 16.47 -19.59
C LEU A 39 -10.68 15.81 -18.89
N GLY A 40 -10.45 15.07 -17.81
CA GLY A 40 -11.44 14.24 -17.12
C GLY A 40 -12.08 14.83 -15.85
N GLY A 41 -11.90 16.11 -15.51
CA GLY A 41 -12.56 16.70 -14.32
C GLY A 41 -13.00 18.17 -14.48
N PRO A 42 -14.16 18.61 -13.94
CA PRO A 42 -15.24 17.88 -13.25
C PRO A 42 -16.47 17.65 -14.15
N SER A 43 -16.80 16.39 -14.43
CA SER A 43 -18.16 16.01 -14.87
C SER A 43 -18.70 14.92 -13.95
N ARG A 44 -18.92 15.29 -12.69
CA ARG A 44 -19.81 14.59 -11.75
C ARG A 44 -20.23 15.51 -10.61
N ALA A 45 -20.95 16.59 -10.95
CA ALA A 45 -21.91 17.31 -10.10
C ALA A 45 -22.33 18.61 -10.81
N ALA A 46 -22.93 18.49 -11.99
CA ALA A 46 -23.81 19.52 -12.51
C ALA A 46 -25.19 18.89 -12.58
N ASP A 47 -25.92 18.94 -11.46
CA ASP A 47 -27.38 18.92 -11.52
C ASP A 47 -27.98 19.63 -10.31
N VAL A 48 -27.81 20.96 -10.28
CA VAL A 48 -28.83 21.88 -9.76
C VAL A 48 -28.75 23.15 -10.60
N PRO A 49 -29.73 23.45 -11.48
CA PRO A 49 -29.80 24.76 -12.11
C PRO A 49 -30.33 25.79 -11.09
N PRO A 50 -29.76 27.00 -11.00
CA PRO A 50 -30.31 28.08 -10.19
C PRO A 50 -31.40 28.80 -10.97
N GLY A 51 -32.61 28.84 -10.41
CA GLY A 51 -33.63 29.81 -10.81
C GLY A 51 -34.98 29.22 -11.19
N ARG A 52 -35.92 29.27 -10.24
CA ARG A 52 -37.29 29.72 -10.49
C ARG A 52 -37.78 30.56 -9.30
N PRO A 53 -38.49 31.68 -9.54
CA PRO A 53 -38.91 32.61 -8.50
C PRO A 53 -40.07 32.06 -7.68
N GLU A 54 -40.01 32.22 -6.36
CA GLU A 54 -41.09 31.94 -5.41
C GLU A 54 -42.32 32.79 -5.72
N VAL A 55 -43.46 32.12 -5.90
CA VAL A 55 -44.80 32.72 -5.82
C VAL A 55 -45.29 32.44 -4.39
N PRO A 56 -45.73 33.44 -3.60
CA PRO A 56 -46.20 33.19 -2.25
C PRO A 56 -47.69 32.80 -2.29
N GLU A 57 -48.05 31.69 -1.64
CA GLU A 57 -49.45 31.44 -1.25
C GLU A 57 -49.51 31.12 0.25
N PRO A 58 -50.48 31.69 1.00
CA PRO A 58 -50.39 31.81 2.44
C PRO A 58 -51.08 30.67 3.20
N ALA A 59 -50.42 30.30 4.31
CA ALA A 59 -50.95 29.89 5.61
C ALA A 59 -52.19 28.97 5.70
N SER A 60 -52.00 27.82 6.34
CA SER A 60 -52.93 27.30 7.37
C SER A 60 -52.25 26.32 8.35
N ILE A 61 -51.97 26.84 9.55
CA ILE A 61 -52.10 26.28 10.92
C ILE A 61 -51.41 24.94 11.30
N PRO A 62 -50.69 24.88 12.44
CA PRO A 62 -49.85 23.73 12.82
C PRO A 62 -50.60 22.65 13.60
N VAL A 63 -50.24 21.38 13.36
CA VAL A 63 -50.58 20.25 14.22
C VAL A 63 -49.27 19.66 14.76
N PRO A 64 -49.05 19.59 16.09
CA PRO A 64 -47.88 18.95 16.65
C PRO A 64 -48.12 17.44 16.70
N GLY A 65 -47.70 16.73 15.66
CA GLY A 65 -47.62 15.28 15.63
C GLY A 65 -46.17 14.87 15.45
N ALA A 66 -45.57 14.32 16.50
CA ALA A 66 -44.21 13.78 16.53
C ALA A 66 -44.04 12.68 15.47
N GLY A 67 -43.62 13.08 14.27
CA GLY A 67 -43.17 12.21 13.20
C GLY A 67 -41.69 11.91 13.39
N GLN A 68 -41.41 10.73 13.93
CA GLN A 68 -40.09 10.11 13.91
C GLN A 68 -39.58 10.06 12.46
N GLY A 69 -38.47 10.74 12.24
CA GLY A 69 -37.73 10.75 10.99
C GLY A 69 -36.25 10.99 11.26
N GLN A 70 -35.71 10.37 12.31
CA GLN A 70 -34.26 10.21 12.43
C GLN A 70 -33.84 9.24 11.32
N GLY A 71 -33.43 9.80 10.18
CA GLY A 71 -32.51 9.13 9.28
C GLY A 71 -31.20 8.93 10.03
N LEU A 72 -31.15 7.89 10.86
CA LEU A 72 -29.92 7.31 11.34
C LEU A 72 -29.26 6.71 10.09
N ASP A 73 -28.28 7.43 9.54
CA ASP A 73 -27.16 6.77 8.91
C ASP A 73 -26.75 5.62 9.84
N PRO A 74 -26.70 4.36 9.37
CA PRO A 74 -26.14 3.29 10.18
C PRO A 74 -24.67 3.64 10.40
N LEU A 75 -24.35 4.15 11.59
CA LEU A 75 -22.97 4.20 12.05
C LEU A 75 -22.40 2.79 11.81
N PRO A 76 -21.27 2.65 11.08
CA PRO A 76 -20.62 1.36 10.96
C PRO A 76 -20.37 0.86 12.38
N ASP A 77 -20.96 -0.29 12.66
CA ASP A 77 -21.00 -0.95 13.96
C ASP A 77 -19.57 -0.99 14.54
N ALA A 78 -19.31 -0.15 15.54
CA ALA A 78 -17.95 0.07 16.06
C ALA A 78 -17.31 -1.23 16.56
N ALA A 79 -18.14 -2.22 16.94
CA ALA A 79 -17.73 -3.58 17.26
C ALA A 79 -17.14 -4.32 16.04
N ARG A 80 -17.79 -4.28 14.87
CA ARG A 80 -17.26 -4.85 13.61
C ARG A 80 -15.96 -4.18 13.18
N ALA A 81 -15.90 -2.86 13.26
CA ALA A 81 -14.67 -2.12 12.94
C ALA A 81 -13.52 -2.50 13.90
N GLY A 82 -13.82 -2.75 15.18
CA GLY A 82 -12.84 -3.25 16.15
C GLY A 82 -12.33 -4.66 15.83
N GLU A 83 -13.23 -5.57 15.47
CA GLU A 83 -12.89 -6.95 15.06
C GLU A 83 -12.02 -6.98 13.80
N ASP A 84 -12.34 -6.16 12.80
CA ASP A 84 -11.57 -6.03 11.56
C ASP A 84 -10.14 -5.51 11.84
N LEU A 85 -9.99 -4.56 12.76
CA LEU A 85 -8.67 -4.08 13.16
C LEU A 85 -7.85 -5.14 13.91
N VAL A 86 -8.48 -5.96 14.75
CA VAL A 86 -7.81 -7.07 15.45
C VAL A 86 -7.39 -8.15 14.46
N ALA A 87 -8.26 -8.50 13.51
CA ALA A 87 -7.98 -9.43 12.43
C ALA A 87 -6.82 -8.93 11.55
N ALA A 88 -6.84 -7.66 11.15
CA ALA A 88 -5.77 -7.04 10.37
C ALA A 88 -4.42 -7.06 11.11
N ARG A 89 -4.41 -6.77 12.42
CA ARG A 89 -3.19 -6.87 13.23
C ARG A 89 -2.68 -8.30 13.34
N ARG A 90 -3.57 -9.28 13.52
CA ARG A 90 -3.20 -10.71 13.55
C ARG A 90 -2.61 -11.15 12.22
N HIS A 91 -3.26 -10.79 11.12
CA HIS A 91 -2.78 -11.07 9.77
C HIS A 91 -1.41 -10.43 9.53
N GLY A 92 -1.23 -9.17 9.91
CA GLY A 92 0.07 -8.48 9.81
C GLY A 92 1.19 -9.15 10.60
N ARG A 93 0.90 -9.72 11.79
CA ARG A 93 1.89 -10.50 12.55
C ARG A 93 2.21 -11.84 11.89
N ALA A 94 1.19 -12.57 11.42
CA ALA A 94 1.36 -13.84 10.73
C ALA A 94 2.21 -13.67 9.45
N LEU A 95 1.98 -12.58 8.71
CA LEU A 95 2.75 -12.24 7.52
C LEU A 95 4.23 -11.99 7.84
N VAL A 96 4.54 -11.25 8.92
CA VAL A 96 5.93 -11.01 9.33
C VAL A 96 6.59 -12.32 9.78
N ALA A 97 5.89 -13.18 10.52
CA ALA A 97 6.42 -14.48 10.93
C ALA A 97 6.72 -15.38 9.72
N ALA A 98 5.82 -15.44 8.73
CA ALA A 98 6.04 -16.19 7.51
C ALA A 98 7.23 -15.64 6.70
N ALA A 99 7.41 -14.31 6.65
CA ALA A 99 8.56 -13.70 6.00
C ALA A 99 9.90 -14.08 6.68
N VAL A 100 9.92 -14.15 8.02
CA VAL A 100 11.09 -14.62 8.78
C VAL A 100 11.39 -16.08 8.48
N ASN A 101 10.37 -16.94 8.44
CA ASN A 101 10.56 -18.36 8.09
C ASN A 101 11.13 -18.53 6.68
N LEU A 102 10.64 -17.78 5.69
CA LEU A 102 11.18 -17.81 4.32
C LEU A 102 12.66 -17.43 4.28
N LEU A 103 13.08 -16.47 5.11
CA LEU A 103 14.49 -16.07 5.22
C LEU A 103 15.35 -17.16 5.85
N HIS A 104 14.86 -17.84 6.89
CA HIS A 104 15.56 -18.99 7.48
C HIS A 104 15.65 -20.16 6.50
N GLU A 105 14.55 -20.52 5.83
CA GLU A 105 14.50 -21.60 4.84
C GLU A 105 15.43 -21.33 3.66
N ALA A 106 15.53 -20.09 3.21
CA ALA A 106 16.42 -19.71 2.11
C ALA A 106 17.90 -19.74 2.50
N GLY A 107 18.23 -19.62 3.79
CA GLY A 107 19.63 -19.59 4.28
C GLY A 107 20.47 -18.44 3.72
N ARG A 108 19.84 -17.40 3.14
CA ARG A 108 20.48 -16.24 2.54
C ARG A 108 19.59 -15.00 2.67
N PRO A 109 20.16 -13.78 2.58
CA PRO A 109 19.36 -12.58 2.45
C PRO A 109 18.49 -12.60 1.20
N LEU A 110 17.27 -12.09 1.32
CA LEU A 110 16.30 -12.00 0.22
C LEU A 110 15.85 -10.56 0.01
N HIS A 111 15.60 -10.21 -1.25
CA HIS A 111 14.91 -8.96 -1.59
C HIS A 111 13.41 -9.07 -1.27
N ALA A 112 12.76 -7.94 -0.95
CA ALA A 112 11.33 -7.89 -0.63
C ALA A 112 10.44 -8.50 -1.73
N GLY A 113 10.86 -8.41 -3.00
CA GLY A 113 10.19 -9.08 -4.12
C GLY A 113 10.21 -10.61 -4.00
N GLU A 114 11.37 -11.20 -3.71
CA GLU A 114 11.51 -12.66 -3.51
C GLU A 114 10.69 -13.13 -2.30
N ILE A 115 10.70 -12.34 -1.21
CA ILE A 115 9.89 -12.63 -0.02
C ILE A 115 8.39 -12.57 -0.36
N LEU A 116 7.96 -11.60 -1.17
CA LEU A 116 6.57 -11.46 -1.60
C LEU A 116 6.12 -12.68 -2.43
N GLU A 117 6.97 -13.18 -3.32
CA GLU A 117 6.68 -14.37 -4.12
C GLU A 117 6.44 -15.59 -3.20
N GLY A 118 7.33 -15.83 -2.24
CA GLY A 118 7.16 -16.90 -1.25
C GLY A 118 5.90 -16.73 -0.39
N LEU A 119 5.62 -15.52 0.07
CA LEU A 119 4.41 -15.21 0.84
C LEU A 119 3.14 -15.47 0.01
N THR A 120 3.15 -15.11 -1.27
CA THR A 120 2.02 -15.34 -2.17
C THR A 120 1.80 -16.83 -2.41
N ALA A 121 2.87 -17.61 -2.55
CA ALA A 121 2.80 -19.07 -2.66
C ALA A 121 2.21 -19.72 -1.39
N LEU A 122 2.42 -19.10 -0.22
CA LEU A 122 1.83 -19.49 1.07
C LEU A 122 0.39 -18.96 1.28
N GLY A 123 -0.16 -18.22 0.31
CA GLY A 123 -1.53 -17.69 0.36
C GLY A 123 -1.67 -16.36 1.10
N PHE A 124 -0.58 -15.66 1.42
CA PHE A 124 -0.65 -14.31 1.97
C PHE A 124 -0.89 -13.28 0.87
N ALA A 125 -1.76 -12.31 1.16
CA ALA A 125 -1.97 -11.14 0.31
C ALA A 125 -1.37 -9.89 0.97
N VAL A 126 -0.57 -9.14 0.21
CA VAL A 126 -0.10 -7.81 0.62
C VAL A 126 -0.96 -6.76 -0.10
N PRO A 127 -1.88 -6.08 0.59
CA PRO A 127 -2.72 -5.06 -0.05
C PRO A 127 -1.91 -3.80 -0.37
N GLY A 128 -2.17 -3.23 -1.54
CA GLY A 128 -1.54 -2.00 -2.03
C GLY A 128 -1.47 -1.96 -3.55
N HIS A 129 -1.25 -0.77 -4.12
CA HIS A 129 -0.99 -0.61 -5.57
C HIS A 129 0.37 -1.20 -5.96
N ASP A 130 1.37 -1.05 -5.10
CA ASP A 130 2.68 -1.71 -5.18
C ASP A 130 2.86 -2.61 -3.94
N PRO A 131 2.59 -3.93 -4.09
CA PRO A 131 2.74 -4.89 -3.00
C PRO A 131 4.17 -5.03 -2.48
N VAL A 132 5.18 -4.83 -3.33
CA VAL A 132 6.60 -4.93 -2.93
C VAL A 132 6.96 -3.73 -2.06
N ALA A 133 6.61 -2.51 -2.46
CA ALA A 133 6.83 -1.32 -1.64
C ALA A 133 6.05 -1.35 -0.32
N ALA A 134 4.81 -1.87 -0.35
CA ALA A 134 4.00 -2.05 0.85
C ALA A 134 4.63 -3.06 1.82
N LEU A 135 5.12 -4.19 1.30
CA LEU A 135 5.84 -5.19 2.09
C LEU A 135 7.14 -4.62 2.65
N ASN A 136 7.94 -3.96 1.81
CA ASN A 136 9.20 -3.31 2.19
C ASN A 136 8.98 -2.33 3.37
N THR A 137 7.97 -1.48 3.27
CA THR A 137 7.61 -0.55 4.36
C THR A 137 7.30 -1.27 5.67
N ARG A 138 6.61 -2.42 5.60
CA ARG A 138 6.27 -3.21 6.79
C ARG A 138 7.48 -3.90 7.39
N LEU A 139 8.32 -4.50 6.56
CA LEU A 139 9.53 -5.21 6.99
C LEU A 139 10.54 -4.23 7.61
N TRP A 140 10.81 -3.09 6.95
CA TRP A 140 11.68 -2.05 7.52
C TRP A 140 11.18 -1.61 8.90
N LYS A 141 9.88 -1.30 9.08
CA LYS A 141 9.34 -0.94 10.40
C LYS A 141 9.54 -2.00 11.49
N ARG A 142 9.90 -3.22 11.11
CA ARG A 142 10.20 -4.36 11.99
C ARG A 142 11.70 -4.69 12.06
N SER A 143 12.56 -4.03 11.29
CA SER A 143 14.01 -4.25 11.27
C SER A 143 14.79 -3.38 12.27
N GLY A 144 14.13 -2.84 13.30
CA GLY A 144 14.77 -2.03 14.35
C GLY A 144 15.50 -2.88 15.40
N PRO A 145 16.16 -2.25 16.38
CA PRO A 145 16.80 -2.94 17.51
C PRO A 145 15.83 -3.87 18.23
N GLY A 146 16.21 -5.13 18.43
CA GLY A 146 15.35 -6.18 19.01
C GLY A 146 14.20 -6.66 18.10
N GLY A 147 14.20 -6.26 16.83
CA GLY A 147 13.27 -6.75 15.82
C GLY A 147 13.73 -8.07 15.19
N PRO A 148 12.82 -8.88 14.63
CA PRO A 148 13.14 -10.21 14.09
C PRO A 148 13.89 -10.19 12.75
N LEU A 149 14.21 -9.00 12.23
CA LEU A 149 14.75 -8.81 10.89
C LEU A 149 15.91 -7.82 10.95
N LYS A 150 16.91 -8.05 10.12
CA LYS A 150 17.98 -7.09 9.83
C LYS A 150 17.84 -6.62 8.39
N ARG A 151 17.94 -5.31 8.17
CA ARG A 151 17.98 -4.73 6.81
C ARG A 151 19.43 -4.56 6.38
N LEU A 152 19.79 -5.17 5.25
CA LEU A 152 21.17 -5.18 4.73
C LEU A 152 21.38 -4.21 3.56
N GLY A 153 20.30 -3.76 2.92
CA GLY A 153 20.39 -2.87 1.77
C GLY A 153 19.03 -2.33 1.34
N GLU A 154 18.92 -1.93 0.08
CA GLU A 154 17.66 -1.50 -0.51
C GLU A 154 16.71 -2.69 -0.62
N ALA A 155 15.70 -2.73 0.27
CA ALA A 155 14.71 -3.79 0.36
C ALA A 155 15.27 -5.23 0.50
N VAL A 156 16.53 -5.39 0.93
CA VAL A 156 17.14 -6.68 1.24
C VAL A 156 17.13 -6.92 2.74
N TYR A 157 16.61 -8.09 3.12
CA TYR A 157 16.39 -8.50 4.50
C TYR A 157 17.07 -9.82 4.81
N ALA A 158 17.48 -9.97 6.07
CA ALA A 158 17.96 -11.21 6.67
C ALA A 158 17.27 -11.42 8.03
N PRO A 159 17.25 -12.64 8.59
CA PRO A 159 16.88 -12.83 9.99
C PRO A 159 17.77 -11.96 10.88
N ALA A 160 17.23 -11.45 11.98
CA ALA A 160 18.10 -10.98 13.04
C ALA A 160 18.87 -12.19 13.59
N GLU A 161 20.16 -12.04 13.88
CA GLU A 161 20.89 -13.07 14.63
C GLU A 161 20.14 -13.20 15.96
N GLU A 162 19.66 -14.41 16.27
CA GLU A 162 19.29 -14.72 17.64
C GLU A 162 20.59 -14.52 18.42
N ASP A 163 20.57 -13.72 19.49
CA ASP A 163 21.67 -13.71 20.45
C ASP A 163 21.74 -15.13 21.05
N GLU A 164 22.40 -16.06 20.35
CA GLU A 164 22.92 -17.32 20.87
C GLU A 164 24.12 -16.99 21.77
N ASP A 165 23.86 -16.18 22.80
CA ASP A 165 24.78 -15.88 23.88
C ASP A 165 23.94 -15.84 25.15
N LEU A 166 23.66 -17.05 25.70
CA LEU A 166 23.53 -17.37 27.13
C LEU A 166 23.15 -18.86 27.27
N GLY A 167 24.16 -19.72 27.16
CA GLY A 167 24.11 -21.14 27.51
C GLY A 167 25.48 -21.66 27.91
#